data_AF-A0A3D1R6P4-F1
#
_entry.id   AF-A0A3D1R6P4-F1
#
_cell.length_a   1.000
_cell.length_b   1.000
_cell.length_c   1.000
_cell.angle_alpha   90.00
_cell.angle_beta   90.00
_cell.angle_gamma   90.00
#
_symmetry.space_group_name_H-M   'P 1'
#
loop_
_entity.id
_entity.type
_entity.pdbx_description
1 polymer ?
#
loop_
_entity_poly.entity_id
_entity_poly.type
_entity_poly.pdbx_seq_one_letter_code
_entity_poly.pdbx_strand_id
1 'polypeptide(L)'
;LRITDRKKDLIKTSGGKYIAPQELENGLKSEPLVSQVMIVGDRRKFVSALITVSEENAQRLAEQEGFEAESYAALTQRPEVRRRIEAAIEALNAKLPSYATIKKFAILDHDWTQDTGEITPTLKVKRQVVGPRYRQIIDGFYDGESYGV
;
A
#
# COMPACT_ATOMS: atom_id res chain seq x y z
N LEU A 1 -30.33 -1.91 -9.18
CA LEU A 1 -30.04 -2.94 -8.15
C LEU A 1 -28.91 -2.42 -7.27
N ARG A 2 -29.21 -2.19 -5.99
CA ARG A 2 -28.42 -1.39 -5.03
C ARG A 2 -27.57 -2.38 -4.21
N ILE A 3 -26.27 -2.47 -4.49
CA ILE A 3 -25.38 -3.34 -3.74
C ILE A 3 -25.09 -2.69 -2.39
N THR A 4 -25.85 -3.09 -1.37
CA THR A 4 -25.72 -2.68 0.04
C THR A 4 -24.61 -3.43 0.79
N ASP A 5 -23.64 -4.04 0.10
CA ASP A 5 -22.69 -4.97 0.72
C ASP A 5 -21.34 -4.38 1.16
N ARG A 6 -20.98 -3.14 0.79
CA ARG A 6 -19.61 -2.63 1.07
C ARG A 6 -19.36 -2.06 2.47
N LYS A 7 -20.23 -2.31 3.46
CA LYS A 7 -19.95 -1.85 4.83
C LYS A 7 -18.81 -2.65 5.49
N LYS A 8 -18.56 -3.89 5.04
CA LYS A 8 -17.47 -4.75 5.52
C LYS A 8 -16.09 -4.40 4.94
N ASP A 9 -16.05 -3.64 3.85
CA ASP A 9 -14.79 -3.25 3.17
C ASP A 9 -14.30 -1.86 3.58
N LEU A 10 -15.06 -1.10 4.39
CA LEU A 10 -14.64 0.21 4.86
C LEU A 10 -13.67 0.07 6.04
N ILE A 11 -12.62 0.87 6.02
CA ILE A 11 -11.73 1.08 7.15
C ILE A 11 -12.38 2.10 8.08
N LYS A 12 -12.51 1.76 9.37
CA LYS A 12 -12.94 2.70 10.40
C LYS A 12 -11.73 3.10 11.23
N THR A 13 -11.26 4.34 11.12
CA THR A 13 -10.15 4.83 11.95
C THR A 13 -10.56 4.93 13.41
N SER A 14 -9.60 5.01 14.34
CA SER A 14 -9.88 5.18 15.77
C SER A 14 -10.66 6.47 16.07
N GLY A 15 -10.50 7.51 15.23
CA GLY A 15 -11.30 8.74 15.27
C GLY A 15 -12.73 8.60 14.73
N GLY A 16 -13.19 7.40 14.39
CA GLY A 16 -14.56 7.10 13.97
C GLY A 16 -14.89 7.48 12.53
N LYS A 17 -13.91 7.88 11.71
CA LYS A 17 -14.09 8.19 10.28
C LYS A 17 -14.04 6.90 9.46
N TYR A 18 -14.84 6.86 8.40
CA TYR A 18 -14.90 5.75 7.46
C TYR A 18 -14.17 6.10 6.18
N ILE A 19 -13.36 5.16 5.69
CA ILE A 19 -12.51 5.34 4.51
C ILE A 19 -12.71 4.12 3.61
N ALA A 20 -12.93 4.36 2.32
CA ALA A 20 -13.00 3.31 1.31
C ALA A 20 -11.57 2.99 0.82
N PRO A 21 -10.95 1.86 1.23
CA PRO A 21 -9.58 1.55 0.83
C PRO A 21 -9.42 1.46 -0.69
N GLN A 22 -10.45 0.98 -1.39
CA GLN A 22 -10.44 0.84 -2.86
C GLN A 22 -10.19 2.16 -3.59
N GLU A 23 -10.66 3.30 -3.06
CA GLU A 23 -10.43 4.61 -3.70
C GLU A 23 -8.94 4.99 -3.63
N LEU A 24 -8.30 4.75 -2.48
CA LEU A 24 -6.88 4.98 -2.27
C LEU A 24 -6.04 3.98 -3.08
N GLU A 25 -6.41 2.70 -3.08
CA GLU A 25 -5.73 1.64 -3.83
C GLU A 25 -5.76 1.94 -5.33
N ASN A 26 -6.92 2.31 -5.88
CA ASN A 26 -7.03 2.67 -7.30
C ASN A 26 -6.25 3.95 -7.64
N GLY A 27 -6.22 4.92 -6.72
CA GLY A 27 -5.41 6.13 -6.89
C GLY A 27 -3.93 5.83 -7.02
N LEU A 28 -3.39 4.98 -6.13
CA LEU A 28 -1.99 4.56 -6.19
C LEU A 28 -1.69 3.67 -7.39
N LYS A 29 -2.62 2.81 -7.80
CA LYS A 29 -2.48 1.98 -9.01
C LYS A 29 -2.44 2.75 -10.32
N SER A 30 -2.69 4.07 -10.30
CA SER A 30 -2.45 4.92 -11.47
C SER A 30 -0.96 5.21 -11.73
N GLU A 31 -0.10 5.03 -10.71
CA GLU A 31 1.35 5.09 -10.85
C GLU A 31 1.86 3.76 -11.42
N PRO A 32 2.47 3.73 -12.63
CA PRO A 32 2.92 2.48 -13.26
C PRO A 32 3.89 1.66 -12.40
N LEU A 33 4.65 2.30 -11.52
CA LEU A 33 5.57 1.61 -10.63
C LEU A 33 4.86 0.73 -9.58
N VAL A 34 3.59 1.01 -9.24
CA VAL A 34 2.81 0.24 -8.27
C VAL A 34 2.24 -1.03 -8.93
N SER A 35 2.66 -2.22 -8.47
CA SER A 35 2.05 -3.50 -8.89
C SER A 35 0.77 -3.75 -8.09
N GLN A 36 0.92 -3.93 -6.78
CA GLN A 36 -0.19 -4.13 -5.86
C GLN A 36 -0.08 -3.18 -4.67
N VAL A 37 -1.23 -2.92 -4.07
CA VAL A 37 -1.32 -2.10 -2.86
C VAL A 37 -2.42 -2.65 -1.98
N MET A 38 -2.16 -2.67 -0.68
CA MET A 38 -3.17 -2.92 0.34
C MET A 38 -3.17 -1.78 1.35
N ILE A 39 -4.30 -1.10 1.45
CA ILE A 39 -4.48 -0.03 2.42
C ILE A 39 -4.82 -0.63 3.79
N VAL A 40 -4.11 -0.22 4.84
CA VAL A 40 -4.30 -0.67 6.23
C VAL A 40 -4.58 0.52 7.15
N GLY A 41 -5.17 0.26 8.31
CA GLY A 41 -5.52 1.32 9.27
C GLY A 41 -6.86 1.14 9.96
N ASP A 42 -7.48 -0.04 9.86
CA ASP A 42 -8.73 -0.32 10.59
C ASP A 42 -8.46 -0.28 12.11
N ARG A 43 -9.26 0.53 12.80
CA ARG A 43 -9.13 0.85 14.24
C ARG A 43 -7.77 1.45 14.62
N ARG A 44 -7.07 2.08 13.67
CA ARG A 44 -5.80 2.79 13.89
C ARG A 44 -5.97 4.31 13.75
N LYS A 45 -4.98 5.07 14.24
CA LYS A 45 -5.00 6.56 14.23
C LYS A 45 -5.00 7.15 12.83
N PHE A 46 -4.36 6.48 11.88
CA PHE A 46 -4.22 6.90 10.49
C PHE A 46 -4.14 5.71 9.54
N VAL A 47 -4.26 6.02 8.25
CA VAL A 47 -4.13 5.05 7.17
C VAL A 47 -2.67 4.88 6.76
N SER A 48 -2.30 3.65 6.46
CA SER A 48 -0.99 3.27 5.93
C SER A 48 -1.15 2.35 4.72
N ALA A 49 -0.06 2.10 3.98
CA ALA A 49 -0.09 1.28 2.78
C ALA A 49 1.05 0.24 2.78
N LEU A 50 0.73 -0.99 2.39
CA LEU A 50 1.71 -1.95 1.89
C LEU A 50 1.68 -1.91 0.38
N ILE A 51 2.84 -1.76 -0.25
CA ILE A 51 2.98 -1.56 -1.68
C ILE A 51 3.98 -2.58 -2.22
N THR A 52 3.64 -3.22 -3.34
CA THR A 52 4.57 -3.97 -4.17
C THR A 52 4.82 -3.21 -5.47
N VAL A 53 5.96 -3.46 -6.09
CA VAL A 53 6.42 -2.72 -7.27
C VAL A 53 6.37 -3.61 -8.50
N SER A 54 6.02 -3.03 -9.65
CA SER A 54 6.14 -3.71 -10.93
C SER A 54 7.63 -3.83 -11.29
N GLU A 55 8.13 -5.06 -11.37
CA GLU A 55 9.54 -5.31 -11.72
C GLU A 55 9.88 -4.72 -13.08
N GLU A 56 9.02 -4.91 -14.08
CA GLU A 56 9.17 -4.35 -15.42
C GLU A 56 9.30 -2.81 -15.39
N ASN A 57 8.41 -2.12 -14.69
CA ASN A 57 8.45 -0.65 -14.65
C ASN A 57 9.59 -0.12 -13.76
N ALA A 58 10.01 -0.88 -12.74
CA ALA A 58 11.16 -0.53 -11.94
C ALA A 58 12.48 -0.72 -12.69
N GLN A 59 12.60 -1.75 -13.53
CA GLN A 59 13.75 -1.92 -14.43
C GLN A 59 13.82 -0.79 -15.45
N ARG A 60 12.69 -0.39 -16.04
CA ARG A 60 12.64 0.80 -16.92
C ARG A 60 13.06 2.08 -16.21
N LEU A 61 12.65 2.26 -14.96
CA LEU A 61 13.10 3.40 -14.16
C LEU A 61 14.62 3.34 -13.92
N ALA A 62 15.15 2.16 -13.64
CA ALA A 62 16.58 1.92 -13.45
C ALA A 62 17.41 2.30 -14.67
N GLU A 63 16.96 1.89 -15.86
CA GLU A 63 17.56 2.28 -17.14
C GLU A 63 17.51 3.80 -17.37
N GLN A 64 16.37 4.44 -17.04
CA GLN A 64 16.17 5.87 -17.23
C GLN A 64 17.02 6.73 -16.29
N GLU A 65 17.17 6.31 -15.03
CA GLU A 65 17.90 7.05 -14.00
C GLU A 65 19.36 6.59 -13.84
N GLY A 66 19.78 5.56 -14.58
CA GLY A 66 21.16 5.11 -14.67
C GLY A 66 21.64 4.33 -13.45
N PHE A 67 20.78 3.51 -12.86
CA PHE A 67 21.15 2.60 -11.77
C PHE A 67 20.84 1.14 -12.12
N GLU A 68 21.47 0.22 -11.40
CA GLU A 68 21.27 -1.22 -11.55
C GLU A 68 20.86 -1.84 -10.22
N ALA A 69 20.21 -3.00 -10.29
CA ALA A 69 19.86 -3.81 -9.14
C ALA A 69 19.95 -5.30 -9.49
N GLU A 70 20.61 -6.07 -8.64
CA GLU A 70 20.88 -7.50 -8.87
C GLU A 70 19.69 -8.42 -8.54
N SER A 71 18.65 -7.86 -7.90
CA SER A 71 17.44 -8.60 -7.52
C SER A 71 16.26 -7.66 -7.36
N TYR A 72 15.05 -8.21 -7.39
CA TYR A 72 13.82 -7.48 -7.07
C TYR A 72 13.90 -6.80 -5.69
N ALA A 73 14.43 -7.49 -4.68
CA ALA A 73 14.61 -6.93 -3.35
C ALA A 73 15.53 -5.71 -3.37
N ALA A 74 16.68 -5.80 -4.05
CA ALA A 74 17.60 -4.67 -4.20
C ALA A 74 16.94 -3.51 -4.98
N LEU A 75 16.17 -3.83 -6.02
CA LEU A 75 15.47 -2.88 -6.88
C LEU A 75 14.42 -2.08 -6.11
N THR A 76 13.60 -2.75 -5.31
CA THR A 76 12.53 -2.11 -4.53
C THR A 76 13.02 -1.24 -3.38
N GLN A 77 14.22 -1.50 -2.86
CA GLN A 77 14.84 -0.70 -1.80
C GLN A 77 15.63 0.51 -2.33
N ARG A 78 15.67 0.71 -3.66
CA ARG A 78 16.35 1.85 -4.27
C ARG A 78 15.69 3.18 -3.86
N PRO A 79 16.48 4.21 -3.49
CA PRO A 79 15.96 5.55 -3.19
C PRO A 79 15.08 6.13 -4.30
N GLU A 80 15.44 5.86 -5.55
CA GLU A 80 14.74 6.29 -6.76
C GLU A 80 13.31 5.75 -6.80
N VAL A 81 13.15 4.44 -6.59
CA VAL A 81 11.84 3.77 -6.50
C VAL A 81 11.04 4.33 -5.35
N ARG A 82 11.65 4.47 -4.17
CA ARG A 82 10.99 5.04 -2.98
C ARG A 82 10.50 6.46 -3.24
N ARG A 83 11.30 7.32 -3.88
CA ARG A 83 10.95 8.71 -4.18
C ARG A 83 9.75 8.80 -5.13
N ARG A 84 9.70 7.92 -6.14
CA ARG A 84 8.57 7.87 -7.09
C ARG A 84 7.27 7.47 -6.41
N ILE A 85 7.31 6.44 -5.56
CA ILE A 85 6.15 6.02 -4.77
C ILE A 85 5.72 7.12 -3.78
N GLU A 86 6.66 7.77 -3.12
CA GLU A 86 6.38 8.88 -2.19
C GLU A 86 5.69 10.04 -2.91
N ALA A 87 6.19 10.46 -4.08
CA ALA A 87 5.56 11.50 -4.89
C ALA A 87 4.13 11.13 -5.32
N ALA A 88 3.89 9.86 -5.68
CA ALA A 88 2.54 9.38 -6.01
C ALA A 88 1.60 9.43 -4.79
N ILE A 89 2.09 9.05 -3.60
CA ILE A 89 1.34 9.16 -2.34
C ILE A 89 1.03 10.62 -2.01
N GLU A 90 1.99 11.53 -2.16
CA GLU A 90 1.79 12.97 -1.92
C GLU A 90 0.74 13.56 -2.86
N ALA A 91 0.84 13.26 -4.16
CA ALA A 91 -0.11 13.71 -5.16
C ALA A 91 -1.54 13.18 -4.91
N LEU A 92 -1.66 11.94 -4.40
CA LEU A 92 -2.94 11.39 -3.96
C LEU A 92 -3.43 12.09 -2.70
N ASN A 93 -2.58 12.22 -1.67
CA ASN A 93 -2.91 12.83 -0.39
C ASN A 93 -3.39 14.29 -0.53
N ALA A 94 -2.85 15.04 -1.49
CA ALA A 94 -3.27 16.41 -1.78
C ALA A 94 -4.75 16.54 -2.17
N LYS A 95 -5.38 15.45 -2.64
CA LYS A 95 -6.78 15.39 -3.06
C LYS A 95 -7.70 14.80 -1.99
N LEU A 96 -7.13 14.32 -0.88
CA LEU A 96 -7.86 13.60 0.17
C LEU A 96 -8.05 14.48 1.41
N PRO A 97 -9.14 14.28 2.16
CA PRO A 97 -9.25 14.89 3.47
C PRO A 97 -8.18 14.33 4.41
N SER A 98 -7.71 15.14 5.37
CA SER A 98 -6.59 14.79 6.26
C SER A 98 -6.72 13.40 6.91
N TYR A 99 -7.94 13.01 7.33
CA TYR A 99 -8.19 11.72 7.96
C TYR A 99 -8.04 10.52 7.01
N ALA A 100 -8.12 10.72 5.69
CA ALA A 100 -7.98 9.70 4.66
C ALA A 100 -6.58 9.65 4.05
N THR A 101 -5.70 10.60 4.40
CA THR A 101 -4.32 10.61 3.88
C THR A 101 -3.50 9.42 4.39
N ILE A 102 -2.67 8.87 3.52
CA ILE A 102 -1.72 7.81 3.83
C ILE A 102 -0.53 8.45 4.54
N LYS A 103 -0.28 8.07 5.80
CA LYS A 103 0.78 8.67 6.63
C LYS A 103 2.08 7.87 6.67
N LYS A 104 1.98 6.56 6.48
CA LYS A 104 3.11 5.62 6.48
C LYS A 104 2.92 4.61 5.38
N PHE A 105 4.01 4.13 4.79
CA PHE A 105 3.97 3.06 3.82
C PHE A 105 5.24 2.21 3.90
N ALA A 106 5.15 0.99 3.37
CA ALA A 106 6.30 0.14 3.13
C ALA A 106 6.25 -0.39 1.70
N ILE A 107 7.41 -0.46 1.07
CA ILE A 107 7.63 -1.14 -0.20
C ILE A 107 8.17 -2.52 0.14
N LEU A 108 7.45 -3.55 -0.28
CA LEU A 108 7.84 -4.93 -0.05
C LEU A 108 8.96 -5.35 -1.01
N ASP A 109 9.82 -6.24 -0.53
CA ASP A 109 10.97 -6.81 -1.24
C ASP A 109 10.60 -8.00 -2.13
N HIS A 110 9.31 -8.26 -2.31
CA HIS A 110 8.76 -9.25 -3.24
C HIS A 110 7.35 -8.81 -3.69
N ASP A 111 6.95 -9.24 -4.88
CA ASP A 111 5.58 -9.05 -5.36
C ASP A 111 4.64 -10.10 -4.77
N TRP A 112 3.34 -9.78 -4.76
CA TRP A 112 2.29 -10.70 -4.39
C TRP A 112 1.84 -11.49 -5.61
N THR A 113 1.74 -12.81 -5.44
CA THR A 113 1.36 -13.72 -6.53
C THR A 113 0.15 -14.56 -6.18
N GLN A 114 -0.41 -15.26 -7.17
CA GLN A 114 -1.45 -16.24 -6.91
C GLN A 114 -0.89 -17.49 -6.23
N ASP A 115 0.33 -17.89 -6.59
CA ASP A 115 1.00 -19.09 -6.09
C ASP A 115 1.31 -18.99 -4.60
N THR A 116 1.72 -17.80 -4.15
CA THR A 116 1.96 -17.51 -2.73
C THR A 116 0.68 -17.20 -1.95
N GLY A 117 -0.46 -17.09 -2.66
CA GLY A 117 -1.80 -17.07 -2.09
C GLY A 117 -2.35 -15.69 -1.73
N GLU A 118 -1.55 -14.62 -1.79
CA GLU A 118 -1.96 -13.25 -1.49
C GLU A 118 -2.91 -12.69 -2.54
N ILE A 119 -2.83 -13.18 -3.77
CA ILE A 119 -3.66 -12.74 -4.89
C ILE A 119 -4.72 -13.79 -5.22
N THR A 120 -5.93 -13.33 -5.56
CA THR A 120 -7.01 -14.18 -6.10
C THR A 120 -6.78 -14.46 -7.58
N PRO A 121 -7.45 -15.46 -8.18
CA PRO A 121 -7.45 -15.64 -9.64
C PRO A 121 -7.90 -14.41 -10.43
N THR A 122 -8.65 -13.51 -9.79
CA THR A 122 -9.08 -12.22 -10.37
C THR A 122 -8.11 -11.06 -10.09
N LEU A 123 -6.88 -11.36 -9.68
CA LEU A 123 -5.82 -10.39 -9.37
C LEU A 123 -6.11 -9.41 -8.22
N LYS A 124 -7.08 -9.75 -7.36
CA LYS A 124 -7.39 -8.99 -6.14
C LYS A 124 -6.59 -9.49 -4.95
N VAL A 125 -6.13 -8.56 -4.10
CA VAL A 125 -5.41 -8.84 -2.85
C VAL A 125 -6.35 -9.45 -1.80
N LYS A 126 -5.94 -10.58 -1.21
CA LYS A 126 -6.62 -11.25 -0.09
C LYS A 126 -6.16 -10.65 1.23
N ARG A 127 -6.85 -9.60 1.68
CA ARG A 127 -6.55 -8.89 2.94
C ARG A 127 -6.46 -9.81 4.17
N GLN A 128 -7.25 -10.89 4.19
CA GLN A 128 -7.27 -11.91 5.25
C GLN A 128 -5.96 -12.73 5.32
N VAL A 129 -5.20 -12.80 4.22
CA VAL A 129 -3.91 -13.50 4.13
C VAL A 129 -2.76 -12.51 4.35
N VAL A 130 -2.79 -11.39 3.63
CA VAL A 130 -1.73 -10.38 3.67
C VAL A 130 -1.66 -9.70 5.04
N GLY A 131 -2.79 -9.33 5.64
CA GLY A 131 -2.82 -8.65 6.94
C GLY A 131 -2.06 -9.40 8.05
N PRO A 132 -2.36 -10.69 8.29
CA PRO A 132 -1.59 -11.50 9.23
C PRO A 132 -0.12 -11.70 8.81
N ARG A 133 0.15 -11.94 7.52
CA ARG A 133 1.51 -12.21 7.02
C ARG A 133 2.47 -11.05 7.26
N TYR A 134 2.01 -9.82 7.08
CA TYR A 134 2.82 -8.60 7.26
C TYR A 134 2.49 -7.86 8.56
N ARG A 135 1.94 -8.56 9.57
CA ARG A 135 1.52 -7.94 10.83
C ARG A 135 2.63 -7.13 11.48
N GLN A 136 3.86 -7.65 11.50
CA GLN A 136 5.01 -6.96 12.09
C GLN A 136 5.29 -5.60 11.42
N ILE A 137 5.23 -5.54 10.08
CA ILE A 137 5.41 -4.28 9.33
C ILE A 137 4.25 -3.33 9.62
N ILE A 138 3.03 -3.85 9.60
CA ILE A 138 1.81 -3.06 9.83
C ILE A 138 1.82 -2.48 11.25
N ASP A 139 2.12 -3.29 12.26
CA ASP A 139 2.20 -2.85 13.65
C ASP A 139 3.33 -1.83 13.84
N GLY A 140 4.49 -2.06 13.20
CA GLY A 140 5.61 -1.12 13.19
C GLY A 140 5.29 0.28 12.64
N PHE A 141 4.25 0.44 11.80
CA PHE A 141 3.78 1.78 11.41
C PHE A 141 3.19 2.58 12.57
N TYR A 142 2.69 1.88 13.59
CA TYR A 142 1.97 2.44 14.73
C TYR A 142 2.75 2.30 16.05
N ASP A 143 3.85 1.55 16.06
CA ASP A 143 4.76 1.45 17.21
C ASP A 143 5.48 2.81 17.44
N GLY A 144 5.54 3.24 18.70
CA GLY A 144 6.04 4.57 19.09
C GLY A 144 4.96 5.63 19.33
N GLU A 145 3.71 5.33 18.99
CA GLU A 145 2.55 6.16 19.28
C GLU A 145 1.81 5.60 20.51
N SER A 146 2.36 5.88 21.71
CA SER A 146 1.75 5.46 22.98
C SER A 146 0.25 5.74 23.01
N TYR A 147 -0.53 4.68 23.22
CA TYR A 147 -1.90 4.84 23.72
C TYR A 147 -1.75 5.41 25.12
N GLY A 148 -2.19 6.66 25.30
CA GLY A 148 -2.44 7.18 26.64
C GLY A 148 -3.38 6.20 27.34
N VAL A 149 -2.83 5.52 28.35
CA VAL A 149 -3.60 4.90 29.43
C VAL A 149 -4.47 5.94 30.12
#